data_AF-A0A925SKW9-F1
#
_entry.id   AF-A0A925SKW9-F1
#
_cell.length_a   1.000
_cell.length_b   1.000
_cell.length_c   1.000
_cell.angle_alpha   90.00
_cell.angle_beta   90.00
_cell.angle_gamma   90.00
#
_symmetry.space_group_name_H-M   'P 1'
#
loop_
_entity.id
_entity.type
_entity.pdbx_description
1 polymer ?
#
loop_
_entity_poly.entity_id
_entity_poly.type
_entity_poly.pdbx_seq_one_letter_code
_entity_poly.pdbx_strand_id
1 'polypeptide(L)'
;MNRTDRLVGMVMHLQGRRVVRAEELAEHYGISLRTVYRDIAALGEAGVPVVGVAGVGYSLVKGYHLPPVMLTAEEAGALFTGGELAKKFTDGSLNAAVDGALAKLRAVLPADKKDHLEHLARGTVIATTPGGNGGGGNDAGPPCLAAVQQAVARRRVLAMTYRGRER
;
A
#
# COMPACT_ATOMS: atom_id res chain seq x y z
N MET A 1 -16.42 -9.12 2.63
CA MET A 1 -14.98 -9.40 2.83
C MET A 1 -14.79 -10.90 3.04
N ASN A 2 -13.87 -11.56 2.33
CA ASN A 2 -13.57 -12.97 2.56
C ASN A 2 -12.91 -13.15 3.93
N ARG A 3 -13.08 -14.30 4.58
CA ARG A 3 -12.51 -14.59 5.91
C ARG A 3 -10.99 -14.54 5.87
N THR A 4 -10.35 -15.08 4.82
CA THR A 4 -8.89 -15.10 4.69
C THR A 4 -8.33 -13.68 4.61
N ASP A 5 -8.91 -12.81 3.77
CA ASP A 5 -8.51 -11.40 3.66
C ASP A 5 -8.64 -10.68 5.01
N ARG A 6 -9.69 -11.01 5.77
CA ARG A 6 -9.91 -10.44 7.10
C ARG A 6 -8.86 -10.90 8.10
N LEU A 7 -8.51 -12.18 8.11
CA LEU A 7 -7.46 -12.70 8.99
C LEU A 7 -6.11 -12.02 8.69
N VAL A 8 -5.73 -11.93 7.41
CA VAL A 8 -4.50 -11.22 7.00
C VAL A 8 -4.56 -9.75 7.42
N GLY A 9 -5.70 -9.09 7.16
CA GLY A 9 -5.93 -7.71 7.58
C GLY A 9 -5.76 -7.53 9.09
N MET A 10 -6.33 -8.42 9.92
CA MET A 10 -6.25 -8.36 11.38
C MET A 10 -4.80 -8.46 11.86
N VAL A 11 -3.97 -9.33 11.27
CA VAL A 11 -2.56 -9.40 11.67
C VAL A 11 -1.82 -8.10 11.32
N MET A 12 -2.06 -7.54 10.13
CA MET A 12 -1.48 -6.24 9.74
C MET A 12 -1.92 -5.11 10.68
N HIS A 13 -3.18 -5.11 11.07
CA HIS A 13 -3.75 -4.14 12.00
C HIS A 13 -3.09 -4.23 13.39
N LEU A 14 -2.84 -5.46 13.87
CA LEU A 14 -2.14 -5.71 15.14
C LEU A 14 -0.63 -5.42 15.06
N GLN A 15 -0.01 -5.44 13.88
CA GLN A 15 1.42 -5.16 13.71
C GLN A 15 1.74 -3.67 13.80
N GLY A 16 0.86 -2.81 13.29
CA GLY A 16 1.02 -1.35 13.33
C GLY A 16 0.75 -0.72 14.69
N ARG A 17 0.23 -1.49 15.66
CA ARG A 17 -0.26 -0.96 16.95
C ARG A 17 0.26 -1.78 18.11
N ARG A 18 0.45 -1.12 19.26
CA ARG A 18 0.98 -1.77 20.46
C ARG A 18 -0.05 -2.69 21.13
N VAL A 19 -1.31 -2.26 21.19
CA VAL A 19 -2.47 -3.05 21.65
C VAL A 19 -3.73 -2.55 20.93
N VAL A 20 -4.65 -3.45 20.59
CA VAL A 20 -5.91 -3.15 19.89
C VAL A 20 -7.07 -3.84 20.59
N ARG A 21 -8.14 -3.10 20.89
CA ARG A 21 -9.34 -3.66 21.53
C ARG A 21 -10.15 -4.54 20.58
N ALA A 22 -10.89 -5.50 21.13
CA ALA A 22 -11.74 -6.38 20.35
C ALA A 22 -12.89 -5.61 19.67
N GLU A 23 -13.39 -4.58 20.35
CA GLU A 23 -14.42 -3.65 19.88
C GLU A 23 -13.93 -2.83 18.68
N GLU A 24 -12.68 -2.37 18.71
CA GLU A 24 -12.06 -1.64 17.59
C GLU A 24 -11.93 -2.52 16.35
N LEU A 25 -11.53 -3.79 16.52
CA LEU A 25 -11.49 -4.75 15.42
C LEU A 25 -12.89 -5.05 14.88
N ALA A 26 -13.87 -5.17 15.77
CA ALA A 26 -15.27 -5.41 15.38
C ALA A 26 -15.81 -4.26 14.52
N GLU A 27 -15.59 -3.02 14.96
CA GLU A 27 -16.01 -1.81 14.24
C GLU A 27 -15.26 -1.65 12.90
N HIS A 28 -13.93 -1.79 12.92
CA HIS A 28 -13.09 -1.61 11.74
C HIS A 28 -13.42 -2.59 10.60
N TYR A 29 -13.73 -3.85 10.95
CA TYR A 29 -14.07 -4.88 9.97
C TYR A 29 -15.58 -5.08 9.77
N GLY A 30 -16.43 -4.34 10.49
CA GLY A 30 -17.89 -4.46 10.43
C GLY A 30 -18.42 -5.84 10.84
N ILE A 31 -17.84 -6.45 11.88
CA ILE A 31 -18.18 -7.79 12.37
C ILE A 31 -18.53 -7.79 13.86
N SER A 32 -19.12 -8.88 14.35
CA SER A 32 -19.41 -9.03 15.77
C SER A 32 -18.16 -9.36 16.61
N LEU A 33 -18.18 -8.99 17.90
CA LEU A 33 -17.16 -9.37 18.88
C LEU A 33 -16.89 -10.88 18.92
N ARG A 34 -17.95 -11.70 18.84
CA ARG A 34 -17.82 -13.18 18.77
C ARG A 34 -17.00 -13.61 17.56
N THR A 35 -17.13 -12.92 16.43
CA THR A 35 -16.36 -13.21 15.21
C THR A 35 -14.90 -12.81 15.39
N VAL A 36 -14.63 -11.66 16.02
CA VAL A 36 -13.27 -11.23 16.37
C VAL A 36 -12.59 -12.28 17.24
N TYR A 37 -13.23 -12.72 18.32
CA TYR A 37 -12.65 -13.75 19.20
C TYR A 37 -12.35 -15.05 18.48
N ARG A 38 -13.25 -15.51 17.60
CA ARG A 38 -13.03 -16.72 16.80
C ARG A 38 -11.89 -16.55 15.79
N ASP A 39 -11.77 -15.37 15.19
CA ASP A 39 -10.72 -15.09 14.21
C ASP A 39 -9.35 -14.92 14.89
N ILE A 40 -9.27 -14.29 16.07
CA ILE A 40 -8.05 -14.24 16.90
C ILE A 40 -7.62 -15.66 17.32
N ALA A 41 -8.55 -16.51 17.74
CA ALA A 41 -8.25 -17.91 18.06
C ALA A 41 -7.69 -18.65 16.83
N ALA A 42 -8.31 -18.48 15.67
CA ALA A 42 -7.84 -19.08 14.41
C ALA A 42 -6.45 -18.58 13.99
N LEU A 43 -6.11 -17.31 14.26
CA LEU A 43 -4.77 -16.77 14.05
C LEU A 43 -3.74 -17.47 14.95
N GLY A 44 -4.08 -17.67 16.23
CA GLY A 44 -3.25 -18.42 17.17
C GLY A 44 -3.02 -19.87 16.73
N GLU A 45 -4.07 -20.56 16.30
CA GLU A 45 -4.01 -21.92 15.75
C GLU A 45 -3.14 -22.00 14.47
N ALA A 46 -3.13 -20.92 13.67
CA ALA A 46 -2.29 -20.79 12.48
C ALA A 46 -0.83 -20.42 12.78
N GLY A 47 -0.44 -20.33 14.06
CA GLY A 47 0.94 -20.02 14.47
C GLY A 47 1.28 -18.54 14.56
N VAL A 48 0.29 -17.64 14.45
CA VAL A 48 0.50 -16.21 14.68
C VAL A 48 0.54 -15.96 16.20
N PRO A 49 1.61 -15.40 16.77
CA PRO A 49 1.76 -15.22 18.21
C PRO A 49 1.00 -13.97 18.68
N VAL A 50 -0.33 -14.10 18.73
CA VAL A 50 -1.24 -13.10 19.28
C VAL A 50 -1.33 -13.27 20.80
N VAL A 51 -1.15 -12.19 21.54
CA VAL A 51 -1.29 -12.11 23.00
C VAL A 51 -2.56 -11.36 23.34
N GLY A 52 -3.44 -11.99 24.11
CA GLY A 52 -4.59 -11.33 24.73
C GLY A 52 -4.24 -10.85 26.14
N VAL A 53 -4.47 -9.58 26.43
CA VAL A 53 -4.37 -9.01 27.78
C VAL A 53 -5.77 -8.67 28.25
N ALA A 54 -6.24 -9.35 29.30
CA ALA A 54 -7.59 -9.20 29.83
C ALA A 54 -7.88 -7.73 30.17
N GLY A 55 -9.00 -7.20 29.65
CA GLY A 55 -9.41 -5.81 29.85
C GLY A 55 -8.63 -4.76 29.05
N VAL A 56 -7.62 -5.15 28.26
CA VAL A 56 -6.79 -4.22 27.48
C VAL A 56 -6.94 -4.46 25.97
N GLY A 57 -6.88 -5.71 25.51
CA GLY A 57 -7.03 -6.06 24.09
C GLY A 57 -6.01 -7.07 23.60
N TYR A 58 -5.76 -7.06 22.29
CA TYR A 58 -4.88 -7.97 21.58
C TYR A 58 -3.62 -7.26 21.07
N SER A 59 -2.51 -7.98 21.04
CA SER A 59 -1.23 -7.51 20.50
C SER A 59 -0.45 -8.67 19.89
N LEU A 60 0.54 -8.38 19.05
CA LEU A 60 1.52 -9.38 18.63
C LEU A 60 2.69 -9.42 19.61
N VAL A 61 3.28 -10.61 19.79
CA VAL A 61 4.52 -10.74 20.58
C VAL A 61 5.58 -9.78 20.04
N LYS A 62 6.27 -9.08 20.94
CA LYS A 62 7.31 -8.10 20.60
C LYS A 62 8.40 -8.76 19.73
N GLY A 63 8.67 -8.18 18.57
CA GLY A 63 9.64 -8.70 17.62
C GLY A 63 9.09 -9.76 16.64
N TYR A 64 7.79 -10.09 16.72
CA TYR A 64 7.14 -10.84 15.66
C TYR A 64 6.94 -9.93 14.44
N HIS A 65 7.77 -10.17 13.42
CA HIS A 65 7.58 -9.59 12.10
C HIS A 65 6.98 -10.68 11.22
N LEU A 66 5.81 -10.40 10.64
CA LEU A 66 5.26 -11.24 9.59
C LEU A 66 6.31 -11.42 8.47
N PRO A 67 6.30 -12.57 7.77
CA PRO A 67 6.99 -12.71 6.49
C PRO A 67 6.60 -11.56 5.55
N PRO A 68 7.44 -11.24 4.54
CA PRO A 68 7.33 -10.03 3.73
C PRO A 68 5.89 -9.74 3.29
N VAL A 69 5.43 -8.50 3.49
CA VAL A 69 4.08 -8.07 3.12
C VAL A 69 3.85 -8.39 1.65
N MET A 70 2.83 -9.19 1.36
CA MET A 70 2.44 -9.55 0.00
C MET A 70 1.73 -8.37 -0.64
N LEU A 71 2.46 -7.60 -1.45
CA LEU A 71 1.89 -6.49 -2.19
C LEU A 71 1.21 -6.98 -3.47
N THR A 72 0.05 -6.41 -3.78
CA THR A 72 -0.54 -6.50 -5.11
C THR A 72 0.33 -5.74 -6.12
N ALA A 73 0.18 -6.03 -7.41
CA ALA A 73 0.93 -5.33 -8.45
C ALA A 73 0.63 -3.82 -8.46
N GLU A 74 -0.62 -3.45 -8.13
CA GLU A 74 -1.08 -2.07 -8.08
C GLU A 74 -0.49 -1.31 -6.88
N GLU A 75 -0.48 -1.91 -5.69
CA GLU A 75 0.15 -1.32 -4.50
C GLU A 75 1.66 -1.16 -4.68
N ALA A 76 2.32 -2.15 -5.26
CA ALA A 76 3.75 -2.06 -5.56
C ALA A 76 4.04 -0.97 -6.59
N GLY A 77 3.23 -0.85 -7.65
CA GLY A 77 3.34 0.22 -8.64
C GLY A 77 3.12 1.61 -8.04
N ALA A 78 2.16 1.75 -7.12
CA ALA A 78 1.91 2.99 -6.40
C ALA A 78 3.08 3.41 -5.51
N LEU A 79 3.61 2.48 -4.71
CA LEU A 79 4.78 2.73 -3.85
C LEU A 79 6.03 3.03 -4.67
N PHE A 80 6.21 2.34 -5.79
CA PHE A 80 7.31 2.59 -6.72
C PHE A 80 7.26 4.01 -7.29
N THR A 81 6.09 4.42 -7.79
CA THR A 81 5.86 5.75 -8.34
C THR A 81 6.05 6.83 -7.28
N GLY A 82 5.54 6.60 -6.06
CA GLY A 82 5.72 7.51 -4.93
C GLY A 82 7.19 7.67 -4.53
N GLY A 83 7.97 6.58 -4.54
CA GLY A 83 9.41 6.62 -4.27
C GLY A 83 10.18 7.41 -5.33
N GLU A 84 9.93 7.15 -6.61
CA GLU A 84 10.57 7.91 -7.72
C GLU A 84 10.20 9.39 -7.69
N LEU A 85 8.97 9.73 -7.26
CA LEU A 85 8.56 11.11 -7.04
C LEU A 85 9.32 11.73 -5.87
N ALA A 86 9.39 11.04 -4.73
CA ALA A 86 10.11 11.50 -3.54
C ALA A 86 11.56 11.87 -3.87
N LYS A 87 12.26 11.02 -4.65
CA LYS A 87 13.66 11.26 -5.06
C LYS A 87 13.88 12.60 -5.79
N LYS A 88 12.85 13.15 -6.44
CA LYS A 88 12.93 14.44 -7.14
C LYS A 88 12.66 15.65 -6.25
N PHE A 89 11.95 15.46 -5.14
CA PHE A 89 11.57 16.53 -4.22
C PHE A 89 12.38 16.52 -2.91
N THR A 90 13.26 15.53 -2.73
CA THR A 90 14.06 15.35 -1.51
C THR A 90 15.55 15.52 -1.76
N ASP A 91 16.29 15.67 -0.67
CA ASP A 91 17.75 15.81 -0.66
C ASP A 91 18.46 14.45 -0.79
N GLY A 92 19.79 14.50 -1.00
CA GLY A 92 20.60 13.29 -1.21
C GLY A 92 20.58 12.30 -0.04
N SER A 93 20.32 12.77 1.19
CA SER A 93 20.24 11.92 2.38
C SER A 93 19.03 10.99 2.35
N LEU A 94 17.88 11.48 1.90
CA LEU A 94 16.64 10.71 1.79
C LEU A 94 16.61 9.83 0.53
N ASN A 95 17.28 10.25 -0.55
CA ASN A 95 17.36 9.49 -1.79
C ASN A 95 17.97 8.09 -1.58
N ALA A 96 19.02 7.98 -0.76
CA ALA A 96 19.64 6.69 -0.43
C ALA A 96 18.68 5.74 0.33
N ALA A 97 17.87 6.29 1.24
CA ALA A 97 16.87 5.52 1.96
C ALA A 97 15.74 5.06 1.04
N VAL A 98 15.31 5.91 0.09
CA VAL A 98 14.29 5.57 -0.92
C VAL A 98 14.82 4.49 -1.87
N ASP A 99 16.07 4.59 -2.34
CA ASP A 99 16.69 3.57 -3.18
C ASP A 99 16.75 2.20 -2.47
N GLY A 100 17.14 2.20 -1.19
CA GLY A 100 17.13 0.99 -0.37
C GLY A 100 15.74 0.40 -0.19
N ALA A 101 14.71 1.23 -0.02
CA ALA A 101 13.33 0.79 0.09
C ALA A 101 12.80 0.20 -1.23
N LEU A 102 13.05 0.87 -2.36
CA LEU A 102 12.65 0.40 -3.69
C LEU A 102 13.39 -0.89 -4.10
N ALA A 103 14.65 -1.07 -3.69
CA ALA A 103 15.38 -2.32 -3.92
C ALA A 103 14.75 -3.50 -3.16
N LYS A 104 14.39 -3.29 -1.88
CA LYS A 104 13.67 -4.30 -1.08
C LYS A 104 12.30 -4.60 -1.67
N LEU A 105 11.58 -3.58 -2.15
CA LEU A 105 10.30 -3.73 -2.82
C LEU A 105 10.43 -4.64 -4.06
N ARG A 106 11.40 -4.38 -4.95
CA ARG A 106 11.67 -5.23 -6.12
C ARG A 106 12.05 -6.67 -5.74
N ALA A 107 12.75 -6.86 -4.62
CA ALA A 107 13.18 -8.18 -4.16
C ALA A 107 12.00 -9.04 -3.65
N VAL A 108 10.97 -8.41 -3.07
CA VAL A 108 9.81 -9.09 -2.47
C VAL A 108 8.70 -9.38 -3.49
N LEU A 109 8.70 -8.72 -4.67
CA LEU A 109 7.69 -9.01 -5.69
C LEU A 109 7.91 -10.38 -6.39
N PRO A 110 6.85 -11.18 -6.55
CA PRO A 110 6.82 -12.33 -7.45
C PRO A 110 7.25 -11.97 -8.89
N ALA A 111 7.89 -12.91 -9.60
CA ALA A 111 8.48 -12.67 -10.93
C ALA A 111 7.48 -12.12 -11.95
N ASP A 112 6.24 -12.60 -11.93
CA ASP A 112 5.11 -12.13 -12.76
C ASP A 112 4.76 -10.65 -12.53
N LYS A 113 5.04 -10.12 -11.34
CA LYS A 113 4.79 -8.71 -11.00
C LYS A 113 6.01 -7.82 -11.17
N LYS A 114 7.22 -8.39 -11.28
CA LYS A 114 8.45 -7.62 -11.55
C LYS A 114 8.41 -7.01 -12.94
N ASP A 115 7.94 -7.75 -13.94
CA ASP A 115 7.80 -7.25 -15.31
C ASP A 115 6.89 -6.02 -15.37
N HIS A 116 5.78 -6.03 -14.61
CA HIS A 116 4.87 -4.88 -14.50
C HIS A 116 5.58 -3.64 -13.92
N LEU A 117 6.37 -3.81 -12.86
CA LEU A 117 7.18 -2.74 -12.28
C LEU A 117 8.27 -2.25 -13.22
N GLU A 118 8.97 -3.15 -13.93
CA GLU A 118 10.00 -2.76 -14.89
C GLU A 118 9.41 -1.97 -16.06
N HIS A 119 8.23 -2.37 -16.54
CA HIS A 119 7.51 -1.63 -17.56
C HIS A 119 7.09 -0.23 -17.06
N LEU A 120 6.60 -0.12 -15.83
CA LEU A 120 6.30 1.18 -15.21
C LEU A 120 7.56 2.03 -15.03
N ALA A 121 8.65 1.45 -14.54
CA ALA A 121 9.92 2.15 -14.35
C ALA A 121 10.47 2.72 -15.67
N ARG A 122 10.35 1.96 -16.77
CA ARG A 122 10.78 2.40 -18.12
C ARG A 122 9.83 3.43 -18.74
N GLY A 123 8.53 3.36 -18.43
CA GLY A 123 7.51 4.25 -18.98
C GLY A 123 7.28 5.54 -18.18
N THR A 124 7.78 5.63 -16.95
CA THR A 124 7.54 6.76 -16.06
C THR A 124 8.58 7.85 -16.30
N VAL A 125 8.27 8.79 -17.19
CA VAL A 125 8.96 10.08 -17.28
C VAL A 125 8.22 11.05 -16.36
N ILE A 126 8.76 11.31 -15.17
CA ILE A 126 8.23 12.38 -14.30
C ILE A 126 8.66 13.71 -14.89
N ALA A 127 7.82 14.31 -15.72
CA ALA A 127 7.99 15.69 -16.16
C ALA A 127 7.64 16.62 -15.00
N THR A 128 8.64 17.21 -14.37
CA THR A 128 8.44 18.39 -13.53
C THR A 128 8.08 19.53 -14.47
N THR A 129 6.80 19.88 -14.57
CA THR A 129 6.38 21.09 -15.28
C THR A 129 7.09 22.27 -14.63
N PRO A 130 8.02 22.96 -15.31
CA PRO A 130 8.61 24.18 -14.77
C PRO A 130 7.52 25.25 -14.88
N GLY A 131 6.84 25.58 -13.78
CA GLY A 131 5.91 26.74 -13.76
C GLY A 131 4.58 26.59 -13.02
N GLY A 132 4.40 25.62 -12.11
CA GLY A 132 3.22 25.57 -11.25
C GLY A 132 3.41 26.41 -9.97
N ASN A 133 3.23 27.73 -10.08
CA ASN A 133 3.23 28.62 -8.93
C ASN A 133 2.10 28.24 -7.94
N GLY A 134 2.41 28.29 -6.64
CA GLY A 134 1.52 27.85 -5.57
C GLY A 134 0.16 28.55 -5.54
N GLY A 135 -0.86 27.77 -5.18
CA GLY A 135 -2.21 28.24 -4.89
C GLY A 135 -3.06 27.05 -4.47
N GLY A 136 -3.39 26.97 -3.18
CA GLY A 136 -4.00 25.80 -2.56
C GLY A 136 -5.36 25.41 -3.13
N GLY A 137 -5.65 24.10 -3.07
CA GLY A 137 -6.97 23.55 -3.31
C GLY A 137 -6.93 22.27 -4.14
N ASN A 138 -6.89 21.13 -3.44
CA ASN A 138 -7.16 19.78 -3.94
C ASN A 138 -5.99 19.05 -4.65
N ASP A 139 -5.05 18.52 -3.85
CA ASP A 139 -3.97 17.59 -4.25
C ASP A 139 -4.46 16.18 -4.63
N ALA A 140 -5.59 16.09 -5.33
CA ALA A 140 -5.92 14.91 -6.11
C ALA A 140 -5.41 15.17 -7.53
N GLY A 141 -4.26 14.61 -7.88
CA GLY A 141 -3.84 14.56 -9.29
C GLY A 141 -4.99 14.10 -10.17
N PRO A 142 -5.04 14.50 -11.45
CA PRO A 142 -6.22 14.27 -12.29
C PRO A 142 -6.62 12.78 -12.23
N PRO A 143 -7.90 12.45 -11.99
CA PRO A 143 -8.38 11.08 -11.69
C PRO A 143 -8.16 10.08 -12.83
N CYS A 144 -7.58 10.52 -13.94
CA CYS A 144 -7.21 9.71 -15.09
C CYS A 144 -5.78 9.15 -15.01
N LEU A 145 -4.90 9.63 -14.12
CA LEU A 145 -3.49 9.19 -14.10
C LEU A 145 -3.36 7.68 -13.88
N ALA A 146 -4.10 7.12 -12.93
CA ALA A 146 -4.11 5.68 -12.67
C ALA A 146 -4.61 4.87 -13.88
N ALA A 147 -5.65 5.36 -14.57
CA ALA A 147 -6.17 4.72 -15.78
C ALA A 147 -5.16 4.76 -16.94
N VAL A 148 -4.43 5.87 -17.09
CA VAL A 148 -3.34 6.01 -18.08
C VAL A 148 -2.18 5.06 -17.76
N GLN A 149 -1.74 5.01 -16.51
CA GLN A 149 -0.68 4.09 -16.07
C GLN A 149 -1.04 2.62 -16.31
N GLN A 150 -2.27 2.22 -15.99
CA GLN A 150 -2.74 0.85 -16.25
C GLN A 150 -2.79 0.52 -17.75
N ALA A 151 -3.19 1.46 -18.60
CA ALA A 151 -3.24 1.24 -20.04
C ALA A 151 -1.85 1.13 -20.66
N VAL A 152 -0.89 1.96 -20.23
CA VAL A 152 0.52 1.85 -20.65
C VAL A 152 1.07 0.47 -20.27
N ALA A 153 0.87 0.05 -19.03
CA ALA A 153 1.38 -1.23 -18.55
C ALA A 153 0.76 -2.44 -19.28
N ARG A 154 -0.50 -2.33 -19.71
CA ARG A 154 -1.22 -3.41 -20.42
C ARG A 154 -1.20 -3.26 -21.95
N ARG A 155 -0.45 -2.28 -22.49
CA ARG A 155 -0.43 -1.91 -23.92
C ARG A 155 -1.83 -1.75 -24.53
N ARG A 156 -2.74 -1.10 -23.80
CA ARG A 156 -4.11 -0.85 -24.25
C ARG A 156 -4.24 0.56 -24.80
N VAL A 157 -4.94 0.68 -25.92
CA VAL A 157 -5.33 1.98 -26.48
C VAL A 157 -6.40 2.60 -25.58
N LEU A 158 -6.24 3.88 -25.25
CA LEU A 158 -7.23 4.66 -24.50
C LEU A 158 -7.93 5.65 -25.43
N ALA A 159 -9.25 5.73 -25.30
CA ALA A 159 -10.01 6.87 -25.78
C ALA A 159 -9.94 7.98 -24.72
N MET A 160 -9.60 9.20 -25.13
CA MET A 160 -9.48 10.34 -24.24
C MET A 160 -10.19 11.56 -24.81
N THR A 161 -10.95 12.24 -23.95
CA THR A 161 -11.56 13.53 -24.28
C THR A 161 -10.69 14.62 -23.69
N TYR A 162 -10.10 15.44 -24.54
CA TYR A 162 -9.23 16.53 -24.13
C TYR A 162 -9.99 17.86 -24.24
N ARG A 163 -10.16 18.57 -23.12
CA ARG A 163 -10.74 19.92 -23.14
C ARG A 163 -9.64 20.91 -23.51
N GLY A 164 -9.74 21.49 -24.69
CA GLY A 164 -8.86 22.58 -25.12
C GLY A 164 -9.05 23.82 -24.24
N ARG A 165 -8.00 24.63 -24.11
CA ARG A 165 -8.06 25.91 -23.41
C ARG A 165 -8.80 26.89 -24.33
N GLU A 166 -10.06 27.21 -24.01
CA GLU A 166 -10.77 28.32 -24.69
C GLU A 166 -10.02 29.62 -24.39
N ARG A 167 -9.86 30.43 -25.44
CA ARG A 167 -9.09 31.69 -25.44
C ARG A 167 -9.79 32.78 -24.65
#